data_AF-A0A175WDZ5-F1
#
_entry.id   AF-A0A175WDZ5-F1
#
_cell.length_a   1.000
_cell.length_b   1.000
_cell.length_c   1.000
_cell.angle_alpha   90.00
_cell.angle_beta   90.00
_cell.angle_gamma   90.00
#
_symmetry.space_group_name_H-M   'P 1'
#
loop_
_entity.id
_entity.type
_entity.pdbx_description
1 polymer ?
#
loop_
_entity_poly.entity_id
_entity_poly.type
_entity_poly.pdbx_seq_one_letter_code
_entity_poly.pdbx_strand_id
1 'polypeptide(L)'
;MATADPFDSALDLLRRLNPKHTAEHLNNIIALAPDLAEDLLSSVDQPLSVRRCKQTGRDYLLCDYNRDGDSYRSPWSNQFDPPLDEAGVGGVGAGGSNEGAGEGAVPGERVRKMEIKANEAFDVYRELYYEGGVSSVYLWNLDDGFAGVVLLKKASPQNDGASSGVWDSIHVFEASERGRTSNYRLTSTVILSLATKGASLGEVDLSGNMTRQVEQDLPVESDESHIANIGRLVEDMELKMRNLLQEVYFGKAKDVVGDLRSIGSLSEGQRDRETQRELIGSMRR
;
A
#
# COMPACT_ATOMS: atom_id res chain seq x y z
N MET A 1 29.93 7.32 20.48
CA MET A 1 28.52 6.97 20.25
C MET A 1 28.40 6.71 18.76
N ALA A 2 27.90 5.55 18.35
CA ALA A 2 27.59 5.34 16.93
C ALA A 2 26.55 6.40 16.55
N THR A 3 26.86 7.25 15.58
CA THR A 3 25.91 8.21 15.02
C THR A 3 24.76 7.41 14.43
N ALA A 4 23.53 7.70 14.86
CA ALA A 4 22.35 7.05 14.30
C ALA A 4 22.35 7.22 12.78
N ASP A 5 22.05 6.14 12.07
CA ASP A 5 21.97 6.18 10.61
C ASP A 5 20.87 7.17 10.20
N PRO A 6 21.18 8.18 9.35
CA PRO A 6 20.19 9.15 8.90
C PRO A 6 18.98 8.52 8.22
N PHE A 7 19.16 7.44 7.46
CA PHE A 7 18.08 6.75 6.77
C PHE A 7 17.14 6.05 7.77
N ASP A 8 17.67 5.25 8.70
CA ASP A 8 16.89 4.66 9.79
C ASP A 8 16.14 5.72 10.61
N SER A 9 16.78 6.87 10.86
CA SER A 9 16.18 7.98 11.60
C SER A 9 15.02 8.63 10.84
N ALA A 10 15.14 8.77 9.52
CA ALA A 10 14.07 9.27 8.66
C ALA A 10 12.86 8.31 8.65
N LEU A 11 13.10 7.00 8.54
CA LEU A 11 12.04 5.98 8.60
C LEU A 11 11.36 5.92 9.98
N ASP A 12 12.12 6.09 11.08
CA ASP A 12 11.53 6.19 12.43
C ASP A 12 10.69 7.45 12.59
N LEU A 13 11.15 8.59 12.04
CA LEU A 13 10.38 9.84 12.06
C LEU A 13 9.06 9.70 11.30
N LEU A 14 9.07 9.14 10.10
CA LEU A 14 7.86 8.92 9.29
C LEU A 14 6.84 7.99 9.97
N ARG A 15 7.30 7.04 10.79
CA ARG A 15 6.42 6.18 11.60
C ARG A 15 5.75 6.90 12.78
N ARG A 16 6.22 8.11 13.14
CA ARG A 16 5.72 8.89 14.29
C ARG A 16 4.91 10.11 13.88
N LEU A 17 5.21 10.67 12.70
CA LEU A 17 4.48 11.80 12.16
C LEU A 17 3.06 11.40 11.73
N ASN A 18 2.21 12.40 11.50
CA ASN A 18 0.81 12.14 11.17
C ASN A 18 0.72 11.49 9.77
N PRO A 19 0.22 10.23 9.66
CA PRO A 19 0.18 9.50 8.39
C PRO A 19 -0.74 10.12 7.33
N LYS A 20 -1.63 11.05 7.70
CA LYS A 20 -2.42 11.82 6.74
C LYS A 20 -1.56 12.71 5.85
N HIS A 21 -0.39 13.12 6.34
CA HIS A 21 0.50 14.06 5.68
C HIS A 21 1.81 13.39 5.21
N THR A 22 1.82 12.06 5.04
CA THR A 22 3.03 11.30 4.66
C THR A 22 3.77 11.89 3.46
N ALA A 23 3.06 12.28 2.40
CA ALA A 23 3.69 12.86 1.21
C ALA A 23 4.39 14.21 1.51
N GLU A 24 3.78 15.05 2.34
CA GLU A 24 4.38 16.32 2.76
C GLU A 24 5.58 16.08 3.66
N HIS A 25 5.46 15.15 4.62
CA HIS A 25 6.54 14.77 5.52
C HIS A 25 7.75 14.21 4.75
N LEU A 26 7.50 13.34 3.77
CA LEU A 26 8.53 12.76 2.91
C LEU A 26 9.26 13.85 2.13
N ASN A 27 8.54 14.75 1.46
CA ASN A 27 9.14 15.86 0.72
C ASN A 27 9.99 16.78 1.61
N ASN A 28 9.54 17.06 2.84
CA ASN A 28 10.30 17.88 3.78
C ASN A 28 11.57 17.18 4.27
N ILE A 29 11.53 15.86 4.47
CA ILE A 29 12.71 15.06 4.84
C ILE A 29 13.70 15.02 3.66
N ILE A 30 13.21 14.82 2.44
CA ILE A 30 14.04 14.84 1.23
C ILE A 30 14.71 16.21 1.05
N ALA A 31 13.99 17.31 1.30
CA ALA A 31 14.57 18.65 1.25
C ALA A 31 15.67 18.87 2.31
N LEU A 32 15.58 18.18 3.46
CA LEU A 32 16.58 18.24 4.53
C LEU A 32 17.79 17.35 4.25
N ALA A 33 17.58 16.18 3.66
CA ALA A 33 18.61 15.19 3.33
C ALA A 33 18.42 14.68 1.89
N PRO A 34 18.83 15.46 0.88
CA PRO A 34 18.61 15.11 -0.52
C PRO A 34 19.29 13.81 -0.95
N ASP A 35 20.40 13.47 -0.29
CA ASP A 35 21.16 12.23 -0.55
C ASP A 35 20.35 10.96 -0.23
N LEU A 36 19.27 11.08 0.56
CA LEU A 36 18.38 9.97 0.91
C LEU A 36 17.14 9.88 0.00
N ALA A 37 17.02 10.74 -1.01
CA ALA A 37 15.77 10.87 -1.78
C ALA A 37 15.34 9.56 -2.45
N GLU A 38 16.27 8.87 -3.09
CA GLU A 38 16.02 7.63 -3.82
C GLU A 38 15.60 6.49 -2.87
N ASP A 39 16.37 6.28 -1.80
CA ASP A 39 16.07 5.25 -0.79
C ASP A 39 14.73 5.52 -0.08
N LEU A 40 14.43 6.78 0.21
CA LEU A 40 13.18 7.15 0.88
C LEU A 40 11.97 6.99 -0.03
N LEU A 41 12.06 7.40 -1.30
CA LEU A 41 10.97 7.22 -2.26
C LEU A 41 10.72 5.74 -2.57
N SER A 42 11.75 4.90 -2.57
CA SER A 42 11.60 3.46 -2.81
C SER A 42 11.07 2.69 -1.58
N SER A 43 11.29 3.21 -0.37
CA SER A 43 10.96 2.54 0.89
C SER A 43 9.66 3.03 1.56
N VAL A 44 9.15 4.20 1.18
CA VAL A 44 8.03 4.85 1.85
C VAL A 44 6.83 4.94 0.92
N ASP A 45 5.85 4.07 1.17
CA ASP A 45 4.58 4.10 0.48
C ASP A 45 3.78 5.39 0.75
N GLN A 46 3.32 6.03 -0.32
CA GLN A 46 2.53 7.27 -0.29
C GLN A 46 1.07 7.00 -0.69
N PRO A 47 0.11 7.83 -0.23
CA PRO A 47 -1.26 7.76 -0.72
C PRO A 47 -1.33 7.87 -2.24
N LEU A 48 -2.08 6.96 -2.87
CA LEU A 48 -2.09 6.85 -4.33
C LEU A 48 -2.84 8.03 -4.96
N SER A 49 -2.30 8.52 -6.07
CA SER A 49 -2.93 9.55 -6.89
C SER A 49 -3.58 8.95 -8.14
N VAL A 50 -4.66 9.55 -8.61
CA VAL A 50 -5.37 9.10 -9.82
C VAL A 50 -5.02 10.02 -10.97
N ARG A 51 -4.73 9.45 -12.15
CA ARG A 51 -4.60 10.18 -13.41
C ARG A 51 -5.46 9.50 -14.48
N ARG A 52 -5.90 10.25 -15.48
CA ARG A 52 -6.70 9.73 -16.59
C ARG A 52 -5.84 9.52 -17.82
N CYS A 53 -5.85 8.30 -18.36
CA CYS A 53 -5.13 7.99 -19.59
C CYS A 53 -5.75 8.76 -20.76
N LYS A 54 -4.98 9.64 -21.40
CA LYS A 54 -5.44 10.48 -22.52
C LYS A 54 -5.88 9.67 -23.75
N GLN A 55 -5.32 8.49 -23.96
CA GLN A 55 -5.61 7.65 -25.13
C GLN A 55 -6.84 6.77 -24.94
N THR A 56 -6.97 6.12 -23.78
CA THR A 56 -8.05 5.15 -23.52
C THR A 56 -9.21 5.76 -22.74
N GLY A 57 -9.02 6.92 -22.12
CA GLY A 57 -10.01 7.57 -21.27
C GLY A 57 -10.23 6.86 -19.93
N ARG A 58 -9.43 5.84 -19.58
CA ARG A 58 -9.50 5.10 -18.31
C ARG A 58 -8.60 5.71 -17.25
N ASP A 59 -9.06 5.69 -16.00
CA ASP A 59 -8.26 6.13 -14.85
C ASP A 59 -7.19 5.10 -14.49
N TYR A 60 -6.06 5.56 -13.96
CA TYR A 60 -4.96 4.73 -13.47
C TYR A 60 -4.28 5.37 -12.25
N LEU A 61 -3.61 4.54 -11.46
CA LEU A 61 -2.98 4.93 -10.20
C LEU A 61 -1.51 5.25 -10.38
N LEU A 62 -1.05 6.29 -9.68
CA LEU A 62 0.32 6.75 -9.68
C LEU A 62 1.03 6.29 -8.42
N CYS A 63 2.24 5.78 -8.59
CA CYS A 63 3.20 5.43 -7.56
C CYS A 63 4.62 5.58 -8.12
N ASP A 64 5.64 5.39 -7.30
CA ASP A 64 7.02 5.49 -7.80
C ASP A 64 7.38 4.34 -8.77
N TYR A 65 6.74 3.16 -8.66
CA TYR A 65 7.01 2.02 -9.55
C TYR A 65 6.55 2.19 -11.01
N ASN A 66 5.72 3.19 -11.31
CA ASN A 66 5.33 3.52 -12.70
C ASN A 66 5.77 4.92 -13.12
N ARG A 67 6.70 5.51 -12.38
CA ARG A 67 7.24 6.84 -12.59
C ARG A 67 8.59 6.75 -13.32
N ASP A 68 8.83 7.69 -14.22
CA ASP A 68 10.14 7.96 -14.82
C ASP A 68 10.29 9.49 -14.92
N GLY A 69 11.22 10.06 -14.14
CA GLY A 69 11.30 11.50 -13.91
C GLY A 69 9.97 12.05 -13.38
N ASP A 70 9.34 12.97 -14.12
CA ASP A 70 8.02 13.52 -13.78
C ASP A 70 6.86 12.89 -14.58
N SER A 71 7.18 11.85 -15.35
CA SER A 71 6.24 11.17 -16.23
C SER A 71 5.77 9.86 -15.61
N TYR A 72 4.54 9.48 -15.89
CA TYR A 72 3.95 8.25 -15.35
C TYR A 72 3.39 7.38 -16.46
N ARG A 73 3.76 6.10 -16.46
CA ARG A 73 3.30 5.12 -17.44
C ARG A 73 1.86 4.72 -17.13
N SER A 74 1.00 4.81 -18.14
CA SER A 74 -0.35 4.27 -18.07
C SER A 74 -0.36 2.76 -18.33
N PRO A 75 -1.04 1.94 -17.51
CA PRO A 75 -1.11 0.50 -17.75
C PRO A 75 -1.98 0.17 -18.97
N TRP A 76 -2.83 1.10 -19.41
CA TRP A 76 -3.76 0.92 -20.52
C TRP A 76 -3.09 1.14 -21.88
N SER A 77 -2.43 2.28 -22.07
CA SER A 77 -1.76 2.62 -23.33
C SER A 77 -0.30 2.18 -23.38
N ASN A 78 0.30 1.83 -22.24
CA ASN A 78 1.75 1.64 -22.08
C ASN A 78 2.59 2.90 -22.39
N GLN A 79 1.97 4.08 -22.36
CA GLN A 79 2.64 5.36 -22.68
C GLN A 79 2.81 6.19 -21.42
N PHE A 80 3.90 6.96 -21.38
CA PHE A 80 4.16 7.93 -20.34
C PHE A 80 3.39 9.23 -20.59
N ASP A 81 2.93 9.86 -19.50
CA ASP A 81 2.36 11.21 -19.52
C ASP A 81 3.00 12.07 -18.41
N PRO A 82 3.68 13.19 -18.74
CA PRO A 82 4.02 13.66 -20.09
C PRO A 82 4.81 12.63 -20.92
N PRO A 83 4.83 12.74 -22.26
CA PRO A 83 5.73 11.92 -23.07
C PRO A 83 7.19 12.18 -22.69
N LEU A 84 7.99 11.11 -22.59
CA LEU A 84 9.42 11.23 -22.37
C LEU A 84 10.11 11.73 -23.65
N ASP A 85 11.11 12.61 -23.49
CA ASP A 85 11.78 13.31 -24.60
C ASP A 85 12.59 12.38 -25.52
N GLU A 86 12.88 11.17 -25.06
CA GLU A 86 13.52 10.14 -25.86
C GLU A 86 12.52 9.04 -26.21
N ALA A 87 12.32 8.82 -27.51
CA ALA A 87 11.60 7.68 -28.09
C ALA A 87 12.31 6.32 -27.83
N GLY A 88 13.16 6.24 -26.80
CA GLY A 88 13.87 5.06 -26.39
C GLY A 88 12.98 4.23 -25.48
N VAL A 89 12.73 2.99 -25.90
CA VAL A 89 12.59 1.87 -24.96
C VAL A 89 13.72 2.03 -23.94
N GLY A 90 13.38 2.29 -22.67
CA GLY A 90 14.34 2.64 -21.63
C GLY A 90 15.60 1.78 -21.72
N GLY A 91 16.73 2.45 -21.98
CA GLY A 91 17.99 1.83 -22.32
C GLY A 91 19.08 2.39 -21.43
N VAL A 92 19.57 1.51 -20.56
CA VAL A 92 20.83 1.52 -19.80
C VAL A 92 21.75 2.71 -20.06
N GLY A 93 21.83 3.62 -19.10
CA GLY A 93 22.98 4.51 -18.94
C GLY A 93 24.21 3.68 -18.58
N ALA A 94 25.40 4.18 -18.95
CA ALA A 94 26.67 3.44 -18.90
C ALA A 94 27.16 3.02 -17.48
N GLY A 95 26.34 3.12 -16.43
CA GLY A 95 26.70 2.90 -15.02
C GLY A 95 26.21 1.59 -14.39
N GLY A 96 25.23 0.89 -14.95
CA GLY A 96 24.89 -0.50 -14.56
C GLY A 96 24.41 -0.74 -13.12
N SER A 97 23.83 0.24 -12.43
CA SER A 97 23.23 0.05 -11.10
C SER A 97 21.71 0.17 -11.18
N ASN A 98 21.00 -0.94 -11.02
CA ASN A 98 19.55 -1.04 -11.11
C ASN A 98 18.98 -1.52 -9.77
N GLU A 99 18.85 -0.61 -8.81
CA GLU A 99 18.17 -0.84 -7.53
C GLU A 99 17.09 0.25 -7.36
N GLY A 100 15.86 -0.04 -7.80
CA GLY A 100 14.69 0.81 -7.55
C GLY A 100 14.13 1.54 -8.77
N ALA A 101 13.33 0.84 -9.60
CA ALA A 101 12.46 1.40 -10.66
C ALA A 101 13.10 2.39 -11.66
N GLY A 102 14.43 2.47 -11.74
CA GLY A 102 15.22 3.41 -12.55
C GLY A 102 16.08 2.71 -13.59
N GLU A 103 15.41 2.17 -14.62
CA GLU A 103 15.86 1.81 -15.98
C GLU A 103 14.90 0.73 -16.48
N GLY A 104 13.96 1.09 -17.36
CA GLY A 104 13.05 0.09 -17.94
C GLY A 104 11.75 -0.12 -17.17
N ALA A 105 11.11 0.96 -16.70
CA ALA A 105 9.70 0.92 -16.30
C ALA A 105 8.77 0.40 -17.42
N VAL A 106 9.27 0.23 -18.66
CA VAL A 106 8.58 -0.46 -19.76
C VAL A 106 8.90 -1.96 -19.72
N PRO A 107 7.92 -2.84 -19.45
CA PRO A 107 8.15 -4.28 -19.46
C PRO A 107 8.41 -4.82 -20.87
N GLY A 108 9.24 -5.87 -20.95
CA GLY A 108 9.43 -6.65 -22.17
C GLY A 108 8.16 -7.34 -22.64
N GLU A 109 8.12 -7.83 -23.88
CA GLU A 109 6.88 -8.29 -24.54
C GLU A 109 6.09 -9.35 -23.73
N ARG A 110 6.77 -10.36 -23.17
CA ARG A 110 6.15 -11.40 -22.32
C ARG A 110 5.51 -10.76 -21.07
N VAL A 111 6.30 -9.97 -20.34
CA VAL A 111 5.86 -9.33 -19.09
C VAL A 111 4.73 -8.33 -19.35
N ARG A 112 4.77 -7.59 -20.46
CA ARG A 112 3.68 -6.69 -20.86
C ARG A 112 2.38 -7.44 -21.15
N LYS A 113 2.45 -8.61 -21.80
CA LYS A 113 1.26 -9.47 -22.02
C LYS A 113 0.68 -9.94 -20.68
N MET A 114 1.52 -10.31 -19.72
CA MET A 114 1.08 -10.64 -18.36
C MET A 114 0.47 -9.42 -17.66
N GLU A 115 1.09 -8.24 -17.77
CA GLU A 115 0.62 -7.00 -17.16
C GLU A 115 -0.79 -6.63 -17.64
N ILE A 116 -1.08 -6.79 -18.93
CA ILE A 116 -2.42 -6.55 -19.49
C ILE A 116 -3.44 -7.50 -18.86
N LYS A 117 -3.16 -8.80 -18.83
CA LYS A 117 -4.05 -9.81 -18.21
C LYS A 117 -4.21 -9.60 -16.70
N ALA A 118 -3.14 -9.20 -16.02
CA ALA A 118 -3.18 -8.90 -14.60
C ALA A 118 -4.07 -7.69 -14.32
N ASN A 119 -3.98 -6.63 -15.12
CA ASN A 119 -4.89 -5.49 -15.01
C ASN A 119 -6.36 -5.91 -15.21
N GLU A 120 -6.66 -6.78 -16.18
CA GLU A 120 -8.02 -7.31 -16.38
C GLU A 120 -8.51 -8.10 -15.15
N ALA A 121 -7.68 -9.00 -14.62
CA ALA A 121 -8.01 -9.81 -13.46
C ALA A 121 -8.23 -8.96 -12.19
N PHE A 122 -7.34 -7.99 -11.94
CA PHE A 122 -7.45 -7.13 -10.76
C PHE A 122 -8.52 -6.05 -10.89
N ASP A 123 -8.94 -5.69 -12.10
CA ASP A 123 -10.13 -4.82 -12.30
C ASP A 123 -11.41 -5.57 -11.93
N VAL A 124 -11.49 -6.89 -12.21
CA VAL A 124 -12.59 -7.75 -11.73
C VAL A 124 -12.52 -7.91 -10.20
N TYR A 125 -11.34 -8.19 -9.64
CA TYR A 125 -11.14 -8.27 -8.19
C TYR A 125 -11.59 -6.99 -7.48
N ARG A 126 -11.17 -5.83 -8.00
CA ARG A 126 -11.59 -4.51 -7.51
C ARG A 126 -13.11 -4.40 -7.51
N GLU A 127 -13.76 -4.74 -8.61
CA GLU A 127 -15.22 -4.63 -8.69
C GLU A 127 -15.93 -5.52 -7.65
N LEU A 128 -15.46 -6.76 -7.47
CA LEU A 128 -16.03 -7.72 -6.53
C LEU A 128 -15.87 -7.31 -5.06
N TYR A 129 -14.73 -6.75 -4.68
CA TYR A 129 -14.41 -6.44 -3.28
C TYR A 129 -14.64 -4.99 -2.90
N TYR A 130 -14.54 -4.06 -3.85
CA TYR A 130 -14.61 -2.63 -3.59
C TYR A 130 -15.86 -1.97 -4.17
N GLU A 131 -16.58 -2.59 -5.11
CA GLU A 131 -17.77 -2.02 -5.77
C GLU A 131 -17.48 -0.58 -6.27
N GLY A 132 -16.47 -0.45 -7.13
CA GLY A 132 -15.94 0.83 -7.63
C GLY A 132 -14.49 1.08 -7.25
N GLY A 133 -14.07 2.36 -7.23
CA GLY A 133 -12.66 2.72 -7.07
C GLY A 133 -11.85 2.56 -8.36
N VAL A 134 -10.53 2.61 -8.24
CA VAL A 134 -9.58 2.45 -9.36
C VAL A 134 -8.57 1.37 -8.98
N SER A 135 -8.13 0.59 -9.96
CA SER A 135 -7.00 -0.34 -9.81
C SER A 135 -6.00 -0.16 -10.95
N SER A 136 -4.74 -0.51 -10.70
CA SER A 136 -3.69 -0.54 -11.71
C SER A 136 -2.65 -1.57 -11.33
N VAL A 137 -2.13 -2.27 -12.33
CA VAL A 137 -1.02 -3.21 -12.16
C VAL A 137 0.13 -2.80 -13.06
N TYR A 138 1.33 -2.74 -12.48
CA TYR A 138 2.57 -2.49 -13.22
C TYR A 138 3.54 -3.63 -12.99
N LEU A 139 4.08 -4.19 -14.07
CA LEU A 139 5.09 -5.23 -14.02
C LEU A 139 6.39 -4.74 -14.65
N TRP A 140 7.51 -5.29 -14.19
CA TRP A 140 8.83 -5.08 -14.77
C TRP A 140 9.66 -6.37 -14.72
N ASN A 141 10.66 -6.43 -15.61
CA ASN A 141 11.55 -7.57 -15.72
C ASN A 141 12.57 -7.61 -14.59
N LEU A 142 12.94 -8.81 -14.15
CA LEU A 142 14.12 -9.08 -13.33
C LEU A 142 15.01 -10.09 -14.07
N ASP A 143 16.26 -10.24 -13.64
CA ASP A 143 17.20 -11.20 -14.23
C ASP A 143 16.73 -12.65 -14.07
N ASP A 144 16.12 -12.98 -12.94
CA ASP A 144 15.66 -14.33 -12.58
C ASP A 144 14.12 -14.46 -12.56
N GLY A 145 13.40 -13.52 -13.17
CA GLY A 145 11.95 -13.56 -13.25
C GLY A 145 11.32 -12.19 -13.55
N PHE A 146 10.38 -11.78 -12.72
CA PHE A 146 9.72 -10.49 -12.84
C PHE A 146 9.20 -10.01 -11.48
N ALA A 147 8.90 -8.73 -11.40
CA ALA A 147 8.25 -8.13 -10.25
C ALA A 147 7.10 -7.25 -10.72
N GLY A 148 6.31 -6.81 -9.75
CA GLY A 148 5.19 -5.94 -10.02
C GLY A 148 4.61 -5.30 -8.79
N VAL A 149 3.73 -4.34 -9.04
CA VAL A 149 2.89 -3.74 -8.04
C VAL A 149 1.43 -3.82 -8.46
N VAL A 150 0.57 -4.27 -7.54
CA VAL A 150 -0.89 -4.18 -7.66
C VAL A 150 -1.36 -3.04 -6.77
N LEU A 151 -2.08 -2.09 -7.35
CA LEU A 151 -2.58 -0.91 -6.69
C LEU A 151 -4.10 -0.91 -6.70
N LEU A 152 -4.73 -0.62 -5.55
CA LEU A 152 -6.16 -0.39 -5.45
C LEU A 152 -6.42 0.87 -4.64
N LYS A 153 -7.33 1.73 -5.13
CA LYS A 153 -7.78 2.91 -4.41
C LYS A 153 -9.30 2.99 -4.40
N LYS A 154 -9.88 3.16 -3.22
CA LYS A 154 -11.31 3.44 -3.05
C LYS A 154 -11.49 4.62 -2.12
N ALA A 155 -12.16 5.65 -2.62
CA ALA A 155 -12.67 6.75 -1.80
C ALA A 155 -14.16 6.52 -1.51
N SER A 156 -14.61 6.90 -0.32
CA SER A 156 -16.03 6.92 0.03
C SER A 156 -16.76 7.94 -0.86
N PRO A 157 -18.01 7.64 -1.27
CA PRO A 157 -18.85 8.66 -1.89
C PRO A 157 -18.97 9.86 -0.95
N GLN A 158 -18.83 11.08 -1.47
CA GLN A 158 -19.11 12.31 -0.71
C GLN A 158 -20.63 12.43 -0.55
N ASN A 159 -21.22 11.74 0.42
CA ASN A 159 -22.67 11.76 0.58
C ASN A 159 -23.19 12.99 1.34
N ASP A 160 -22.34 13.68 2.10
CA ASP A 160 -22.77 14.84 2.91
C ASP A 160 -21.61 15.72 3.43
N GLY A 161 -20.36 15.39 3.13
CA GLY A 161 -19.17 16.06 3.68
C GLY A 161 -18.97 15.84 5.18
N ALA A 162 -19.86 15.10 5.85
CA ALA A 162 -19.75 14.77 7.27
C ALA A 162 -18.81 13.59 7.49
N SER A 163 -18.68 12.70 6.51
CA SER A 163 -17.73 11.59 6.56
C SER A 163 -16.91 11.49 5.27
N SER A 164 -15.64 11.15 5.41
CA SER A 164 -14.76 10.82 4.31
C SER A 164 -13.88 9.63 4.68
N GLY A 165 -13.76 8.68 3.77
CA GLY A 165 -12.85 7.55 3.90
C GLY A 165 -12.05 7.35 2.62
N VAL A 166 -10.77 7.07 2.75
CA VAL A 166 -9.91 6.67 1.62
C VAL A 166 -9.14 5.43 2.03
N TRP A 167 -9.21 4.43 1.16
CA TRP A 167 -8.45 3.19 1.24
C TRP A 167 -7.49 3.14 0.05
N ASP A 168 -6.22 2.90 0.34
CA ASP A 168 -5.17 2.64 -0.63
C ASP A 168 -4.50 1.29 -0.29
N SER A 169 -4.50 0.36 -1.24
CA SER A 169 -3.74 -0.89 -1.19
C SER A 169 -2.56 -0.83 -2.15
N ILE A 170 -1.38 -1.20 -1.67
CA ILE A 170 -0.13 -1.26 -2.43
C ILE A 170 0.48 -2.64 -2.19
N HIS A 171 0.52 -3.48 -3.22
CA HIS A 171 1.02 -4.85 -3.15
C HIS A 171 2.20 -5.01 -4.09
N VAL A 172 3.41 -4.85 -3.55
CA VAL A 172 4.66 -5.04 -4.29
C VAL A 172 5.06 -6.49 -4.17
N PHE A 173 5.31 -7.15 -5.30
CA PHE A 173 5.71 -8.55 -5.33
C PHE A 173 6.89 -8.80 -6.26
N GLU A 174 7.66 -9.81 -5.92
CA GLU A 174 8.70 -10.39 -6.75
C GLU A 174 8.38 -11.86 -7.00
N ALA A 175 8.62 -12.33 -8.22
CA ALA A 175 8.47 -13.72 -8.63
C ALA A 175 9.78 -14.22 -9.24
N SER A 176 10.57 -14.96 -8.45
CA SER A 176 11.78 -15.62 -8.92
C SER A 176 11.44 -16.98 -9.53
N GLU A 177 11.67 -17.14 -10.83
CA GLU A 177 11.30 -18.31 -11.62
C GLU A 177 12.34 -19.43 -11.45
N ARG A 178 11.93 -20.60 -10.96
CA ARG A 178 12.79 -21.77 -10.71
C ARG A 178 12.23 -23.03 -11.37
N GLY A 179 12.30 -23.08 -12.70
CA GLY A 179 11.83 -24.24 -13.47
C GLY A 179 10.30 -24.35 -13.48
N ARG A 180 9.72 -25.25 -12.68
CA ARG A 180 8.26 -25.46 -12.59
C ARG A 180 7.63 -24.86 -11.33
N THR A 181 8.44 -24.19 -10.51
CA THR A 181 7.98 -23.47 -9.33
C THR A 181 8.49 -22.05 -9.40
N SER A 182 7.84 -21.14 -8.70
CA SER A 182 8.36 -19.79 -8.49
C SER A 182 8.24 -19.43 -7.02
N ASN A 183 9.25 -18.73 -6.54
CA ASN A 183 9.26 -18.14 -5.23
C ASN A 183 8.61 -16.76 -5.35
N TYR A 184 7.56 -16.53 -4.57
CA TYR A 184 6.86 -15.26 -4.53
C TYR A 184 7.15 -14.57 -3.21
N ARG A 185 7.65 -13.34 -3.27
CA ARG A 185 7.79 -12.46 -2.12
C ARG A 185 6.82 -11.30 -2.29
N LEU A 186 5.81 -11.22 -1.42
CA LEU A 186 4.79 -10.17 -1.44
C LEU A 186 4.95 -9.27 -0.21
N THR A 187 5.18 -7.99 -0.45
CA THR A 187 5.08 -6.90 0.53
C THR A 187 3.79 -6.12 0.26
N SER A 188 2.93 -6.02 1.25
CA SER A 188 1.64 -5.34 1.13
C SER A 188 1.52 -4.24 2.16
N THR A 189 1.16 -3.05 1.70
CA THR A 189 0.86 -1.90 2.53
C THR A 189 -0.59 -1.48 2.28
N VAL A 190 -1.32 -1.24 3.37
CA VAL A 190 -2.62 -0.56 3.30
C VAL A 190 -2.50 0.77 4.01
N ILE A 191 -2.92 1.84 3.35
CA ILE A 191 -3.08 3.17 3.93
C ILE A 191 -4.58 3.43 4.05
N LEU A 192 -5.03 3.73 5.26
CA LEU A 192 -6.43 4.01 5.56
C LEU A 192 -6.51 5.40 6.20
N SER A 193 -7.35 6.26 5.64
CA SER A 193 -7.70 7.54 6.23
C SER A 193 -9.21 7.62 6.38
N LEU A 194 -9.66 7.85 7.62
CA LEU A 194 -11.06 8.03 7.96
C LEU A 194 -11.20 9.36 8.70
N ALA A 195 -12.11 10.20 8.25
CA ALA A 195 -12.47 11.41 8.95
C ALA A 195 -13.99 11.52 9.08
N THR A 196 -14.45 11.95 10.24
CA THR A 196 -15.87 12.21 10.51
C THR A 196 -16.03 13.51 11.28
N LYS A 197 -17.09 14.23 10.95
CA LYS A 197 -17.48 15.51 11.53
C LYS A 197 -18.92 15.43 11.99
N GLY A 198 -19.17 15.79 13.23
CA GLY A 198 -20.51 15.81 13.79
C GLY A 198 -20.65 16.85 14.88
N ALA A 199 -21.86 17.39 15.05
CA ALA A 199 -22.11 18.45 16.04
C ALA A 199 -21.80 18.02 17.49
N SER A 200 -22.04 16.75 17.84
CA SER A 200 -21.76 16.20 19.17
C SER A 200 -20.36 15.61 19.32
N LEU A 201 -19.80 15.08 18.23
CA LEU A 201 -18.50 14.38 18.21
C LEU A 201 -17.32 15.34 17.98
N GLY A 202 -17.57 16.50 17.37
CA GLY A 202 -16.53 17.35 16.83
C GLY A 202 -15.96 16.77 15.54
N GLU A 203 -14.65 16.90 15.35
CA GLU A 203 -13.90 16.30 14.25
C GLU A 203 -13.06 15.14 14.79
N VAL A 204 -13.21 13.97 14.19
CA VAL A 204 -12.39 12.78 14.47
C VAL A 204 -11.69 12.40 13.19
N ASP A 205 -10.37 12.26 13.27
CA ASP A 205 -9.50 11.77 12.21
C ASP A 205 -8.79 10.52 12.72
N LEU A 206 -8.93 9.44 11.95
CA LEU A 206 -8.31 8.16 12.22
C LEU A 206 -7.63 7.70 10.94
N SER A 207 -6.34 8.00 10.85
CA SER A 207 -5.49 7.73 9.69
C SER A 207 -4.27 6.92 10.09
N GLY A 208 -3.75 6.11 9.18
CA GLY A 208 -2.60 5.25 9.41
C GLY A 208 -2.29 4.31 8.27
N ASN A 209 -1.22 3.54 8.43
CA ASN A 209 -0.84 2.51 7.48
C ASN A 209 -0.47 1.21 8.21
N MET A 210 -0.49 0.10 7.47
CA MET A 210 -0.06 -1.21 7.93
C MET A 210 0.67 -1.92 6.80
N THR A 211 1.89 -2.39 7.08
CA THR A 211 2.69 -3.16 6.14
C THR A 211 2.87 -4.60 6.64
N ARG A 212 2.74 -5.57 5.73
CA ARG A 212 2.92 -7.01 5.97
C ARG A 212 3.67 -7.66 4.83
N GLN A 213 4.37 -8.74 5.13
CA GLN A 213 5.12 -9.52 4.15
C GLN A 213 4.74 -11.00 4.23
N VAL A 214 4.77 -11.66 3.08
CA VAL A 214 4.66 -13.12 2.97
C VAL A 214 5.58 -13.60 1.85
N GLU A 215 6.20 -14.76 2.06
CA GLU A 215 6.99 -15.46 1.04
C GLU A 215 6.45 -16.88 0.87
N GLN A 216 6.26 -17.31 -0.37
CA GLN A 216 5.73 -18.64 -0.68
C GLN A 216 6.24 -19.18 -2.01
N ASP A 217 6.65 -20.46 -2.03
CA ASP A 217 6.91 -21.19 -3.26
C ASP A 217 5.61 -21.82 -3.78
N LEU A 218 5.27 -21.55 -5.05
CA LEU A 218 4.07 -22.09 -5.70
C LEU A 218 4.41 -22.71 -7.07
N PRO A 219 3.71 -23.78 -7.49
CA PRO A 219 3.87 -24.34 -8.82
C PRO A 219 3.39 -23.38 -9.90
N VAL A 220 4.03 -23.44 -11.06
CA VAL A 220 3.73 -22.61 -12.24
C VAL A 220 3.74 -23.48 -13.49
N GLU A 221 2.62 -23.46 -14.21
CA GLU A 221 2.45 -24.19 -15.48
C GLU A 221 2.47 -23.25 -16.70
N SER A 222 2.08 -21.99 -16.50
CA SER A 222 2.03 -20.95 -17.53
C SER A 222 2.08 -19.54 -16.93
N ASP A 223 2.17 -18.53 -17.79
CA ASP A 223 2.08 -17.12 -17.42
C ASP A 223 0.78 -16.78 -16.68
N GLU A 224 -0.35 -17.40 -17.03
CA GLU A 224 -1.62 -17.24 -16.32
C GLU A 224 -1.57 -17.84 -14.90
N SER A 225 -0.74 -18.87 -14.68
CA SER A 225 -0.55 -19.46 -13.36
C SER A 225 0.08 -18.45 -12.40
N HIS A 226 1.01 -17.63 -12.90
CA HIS A 226 1.59 -16.55 -12.09
C HIS A 226 0.52 -15.56 -11.64
N ILE A 227 -0.32 -15.08 -12.56
CA ILE A 227 -1.39 -14.13 -12.24
C ILE A 227 -2.35 -14.71 -11.20
N ALA A 228 -2.72 -15.99 -11.34
CA ALA A 228 -3.58 -16.68 -10.37
C ALA A 228 -2.91 -16.88 -9.00
N ASN A 229 -1.61 -17.18 -8.96
CA ASN A 229 -0.83 -17.30 -7.73
C ASN A 229 -0.76 -15.93 -7.00
N ILE A 230 -0.41 -14.87 -7.72
CA ILE A 230 -0.33 -13.50 -7.19
C ILE A 230 -1.70 -13.04 -6.69
N GLY A 231 -2.76 -13.28 -7.45
CA GLY A 231 -4.13 -12.96 -7.06
C GLY A 231 -4.52 -13.59 -5.71
N ARG A 232 -4.22 -14.88 -5.51
CA ARG A 232 -4.46 -15.57 -4.23
C ARG A 232 -3.65 -14.97 -3.08
N LEU A 233 -2.38 -14.68 -3.29
CA LEU A 233 -1.52 -14.07 -2.27
C LEU A 233 -2.03 -12.68 -1.86
N VAL A 234 -2.43 -11.85 -2.83
CA VAL A 234 -3.01 -10.52 -2.60
C VAL A 234 -4.33 -10.62 -1.85
N GLU A 235 -5.24 -11.49 -2.29
CA GLU A 235 -6.54 -11.70 -1.66
C GLU A 235 -6.42 -12.13 -0.19
N ASP A 236 -5.60 -13.15 0.09
CA ASP A 236 -5.34 -13.64 1.45
C ASP A 236 -4.71 -12.55 2.34
N MET A 237 -3.79 -11.77 1.79
CA MET A 237 -3.11 -10.70 2.53
C MET A 237 -4.06 -9.55 2.83
N GLU A 238 -4.84 -9.08 1.85
CA GLU A 238 -5.86 -8.05 2.07
C GLU A 238 -6.87 -8.44 3.15
N LEU A 239 -7.38 -9.68 3.11
CA LEU A 239 -8.33 -10.16 4.11
C LEU A 239 -7.73 -10.12 5.53
N LYS A 240 -6.46 -10.57 5.69
CA LYS A 240 -5.76 -10.52 6.98
C LYS A 240 -5.55 -9.07 7.45
N MET A 241 -5.07 -8.19 6.57
CA MET A 241 -4.82 -6.79 6.90
C MET A 241 -6.11 -6.04 7.24
N ARG A 242 -7.20 -6.27 6.51
CA ARG A 242 -8.52 -5.68 6.79
C ARG A 242 -9.01 -6.02 8.20
N ASN A 243 -8.90 -7.30 8.59
CA ASN A 243 -9.29 -7.75 9.93
C ASN A 243 -8.44 -7.09 11.03
N LEU A 244 -7.12 -7.00 10.82
CA LEU A 244 -6.21 -6.35 11.76
C LEU A 244 -6.48 -4.85 11.89
N LEU A 245 -6.74 -4.17 10.76
CA LEU A 245 -7.07 -2.74 10.75
C LEU A 245 -8.36 -2.48 11.54
N GLN A 246 -9.38 -3.31 11.36
CA GLN A 246 -10.63 -3.17 12.11
C GLN A 246 -10.40 -3.24 13.63
N GLU A 247 -9.59 -4.19 14.09
CA GLU A 247 -9.26 -4.36 15.51
C GLU A 247 -8.47 -3.17 16.07
N VAL A 248 -7.45 -2.70 15.34
CA VAL A 248 -6.58 -1.61 15.80
C VAL A 248 -7.31 -0.26 15.76
N TYR A 249 -7.99 0.05 14.65
CA TYR A 249 -8.62 1.36 14.45
C TYR A 249 -9.82 1.54 15.37
N PHE A 250 -10.71 0.55 15.46
CA PHE A 250 -11.97 0.73 16.17
C PHE A 250 -11.98 0.10 17.57
N GLY A 251 -11.13 -0.91 17.81
CA GLY A 251 -10.96 -1.47 19.15
C GLY A 251 -9.97 -0.64 19.95
N LYS A 252 -8.70 -0.67 19.57
CA LYS A 252 -7.62 -0.11 20.40
C LYS A 252 -7.71 1.40 20.57
N ALA A 253 -8.05 2.16 19.54
CA ALA A 253 -8.21 3.60 19.67
C ALA A 253 -9.36 3.97 20.63
N LYS A 254 -10.48 3.23 20.55
CA LYS A 254 -11.61 3.41 21.47
C LYS A 254 -11.22 3.11 22.91
N ASP A 255 -10.49 2.02 23.14
CA ASP A 255 -10.02 1.65 24.48
C ASP A 255 -9.10 2.73 25.07
N VAL A 256 -8.13 3.22 24.29
CA VAL A 256 -7.22 4.29 24.73
C VAL A 256 -7.98 5.55 25.09
N VAL A 257 -8.94 5.99 24.27
CA VAL A 257 -9.77 7.17 24.57
C VAL A 257 -10.63 6.94 25.82
N GLY A 258 -11.20 5.73 25.96
CA GLY A 258 -11.99 5.34 27.13
C GLY A 258 -11.20 5.33 28.43
N ASP A 259 -9.93 4.94 28.38
CA ASP A 259 -9.02 4.93 29.53
C ASP A 259 -8.54 6.33 29.92
N LEU A 260 -8.44 7.27 28.97
CA LEU A 260 -8.08 8.66 29.26
C LEU A 260 -9.20 9.41 29.98
N ARG A 261 -10.47 9.07 29.72
CA ARG A 261 -11.63 9.68 30.37
C ARG A 261 -12.81 8.72 30.47
N SER A 262 -12.99 8.11 31.64
CA SER A 262 -14.19 7.30 31.90
C SER A 262 -15.42 8.18 32.10
N ILE A 263 -16.56 7.72 31.59
CA ILE A 263 -17.86 8.36 31.84
C ILE A 263 -18.35 8.03 33.26
N GLY A 264 -18.16 6.78 33.68
CA GLY A 264 -18.48 6.32 35.04
C GLY A 264 -17.40 6.70 36.05
N SER A 265 -17.72 6.53 37.33
CA SER A 265 -16.75 6.70 38.41
C SER A 265 -15.60 5.70 38.26
N LEU A 266 -14.35 6.15 38.40
CA LEU A 266 -13.18 5.26 38.47
C LEU A 266 -13.32 4.22 39.59
N SER A 267 -14.00 4.56 40.69
CA SER A 267 -14.22 3.64 41.80
C SER A 267 -15.25 2.56 41.49
N GLU A 268 -16.26 2.86 40.66
CA GLU A 268 -17.22 1.85 40.18
C GLU A 268 -16.53 0.90 39.20
N GLY A 269 -15.74 1.43 38.27
CA GLY A 269 -14.95 0.61 37.34
C GLY A 269 -13.95 -0.32 38.05
N GLN A 270 -13.35 0.13 39.17
CA GLN A 270 -12.51 -0.74 40.01
C GLN A 270 -13.32 -1.84 40.71
N ARG A 271 -14.47 -1.51 41.29
CA ARG A 271 -15.36 -2.48 41.93
C ARG A 271 -15.85 -3.56 40.97
N ASP A 272 -16.22 -3.18 39.75
CA ASP A 272 -16.67 -4.14 38.75
C ASP A 272 -15.54 -5.11 38.34
N ARG A 273 -14.31 -4.60 38.19
CA ARG A 273 -13.11 -5.44 37.91
C ARG A 273 -12.78 -6.37 39.07
N GLU A 274 -12.91 -5.93 40.33
CA GLU A 274 -12.74 -6.80 41.50
C GLU A 274 -13.81 -7.89 41.54
N THR A 275 -15.08 -7.52 41.35
CA THR A 275 -16.21 -8.46 41.33
C THR A 275 -16.04 -9.51 40.23
N GLN A 276 -15.60 -9.09 39.04
CA GLN A 276 -15.32 -10.00 37.92
C GLN A 276 -14.15 -10.94 38.23
N ARG A 277 -13.09 -10.45 38.89
CA ARG A 277 -11.97 -11.29 39.35
C ARG A 277 -12.42 -12.32 40.38
N GLU A 278 -13.26 -11.95 41.34
CA GLU A 278 -13.82 -12.87 42.32
C GLU A 278 -14.67 -13.96 41.66
N LEU A 279 -15.53 -13.59 40.70
CA LEU A 279 -16.34 -14.55 39.93
C LEU A 279 -15.47 -15.56 39.18
N ILE A 280 -14.44 -15.09 38.45
CA ILE A 280 -13.51 -15.97 37.72
C ILE A 280 -12.72 -16.87 38.70
N GLY A 281 -12.32 -16.31 39.85
CA GLY A 281 -11.66 -17.07 40.92
C GLY A 281 -12.55 -18.17 41.51
N SER A 282 -13.84 -17.89 41.68
CA SER A 282 -14.82 -18.87 42.18
C SER A 282 -15.15 -19.98 41.18
N MET A 283 -15.08 -19.71 39.87
CA MET A 283 -15.29 -20.71 38.83
C MET A 283 -14.08 -21.64 38.61
N ARG A 284 -12.91 -21.27 39.13
CA ARG A 284 -11.68 -22.10 39.07
C ARG A 284 -11.48 -22.99 40.29
N ARG A 285 -12.37 -22.95 41.28
CA ARG A 285 -12.43 -23.89 42.41
C ARG A 285 -13.51 -24.95 42.17
#